data_AF-A0A4Q6G8X5-F1
#
_entry.id   AF-A0A4Q6G8X5-F1
#
_cell.length_a   1.000
_cell.length_b   1.000
_cell.length_c   1.000
_cell.angle_alpha   90.00
_cell.angle_beta   90.00
_cell.angle_gamma   90.00
#
_symmetry.space_group_name_H-M   'P 1'
#
loop_
_entity.id
_entity.type
_entity.pdbx_description
1 polymer ?
#
loop_
_entity_poly.entity_id
_entity_poly.type
_entity_poly.pdbx_seq_one_letter_code
_entity_poly.pdbx_strand_id
1 'polypeptide(L)'
;WIAKVAVVQGYGIGCFPEFFAAGEVAAGALVPLLPDWETDRTPLSILYPSHRFGNPHLKALVRFIRSNFEGFFYFPYRRTDVARFQA
;
A
#
# COMPACT_ATOMS: atom_id res chain seq x y z
N TRP A 1 3.86 5.36 -7.31
CA TRP A 1 5.23 4.99 -6.91
C TRP A 1 6.21 6.18 -6.89
N ILE A 2 5.93 7.34 -7.52
CA ILE A 2 6.81 8.53 -7.46
C ILE A 2 6.89 9.14 -6.06
N ALA A 3 5.76 9.29 -5.35
CA ALA A 3 5.74 9.93 -4.03
C ALA A 3 6.66 9.25 -3.00
N LYS A 4 6.63 7.92 -2.90
CA LYS A 4 7.50 7.18 -2.00
C LYS A 4 8.98 7.28 -2.39
N VAL A 5 9.30 7.21 -3.68
CA VAL A 5 10.68 7.40 -4.16
C VAL A 5 11.20 8.78 -3.76
N ALA A 6 10.41 9.84 -3.97
CA ALA A 6 10.81 11.20 -3.59
C ALA A 6 11.11 11.32 -2.09
N VAL A 7 10.26 10.74 -1.24
CA VAL A 7 10.45 10.75 0.23
C VAL A 7 11.69 9.94 0.64
N VAL A 8 11.92 8.76 0.06
CA VAL A 8 13.13 7.95 0.29
C VAL A 8 14.41 8.67 -0.15
N GLN A 9 14.34 9.50 -1.20
CA GLN A 9 15.46 10.33 -1.65
C GLN A 9 15.66 11.60 -0.81
N GLY A 10 14.78 11.88 0.17
CA GLY A 10 14.89 13.02 1.08
C GLY A 10 14.24 14.31 0.56
N TYR A 11 13.34 14.24 -0.43
CA TYR A 11 12.65 15.41 -0.97
C TYR A 11 11.40 15.85 -0.18
N GLY A 12 11.11 15.22 0.96
CA GLY A 12 9.99 15.62 1.82
C GLY A 12 9.48 14.52 2.73
N ILE A 13 8.27 14.72 3.25
CA ILE A 13 7.54 13.76 4.10
C ILE A 13 6.38 13.15 3.32
N GLY A 14 5.98 11.92 3.65
CA GLY A 14 4.86 11.24 2.99
C GLY A 14 4.02 10.41 3.95
N CYS A 15 2.71 10.38 3.70
CA CYS A 15 1.76 9.53 4.41
C CYS A 15 1.45 8.31 3.55
N PHE A 16 1.82 7.13 4.02
CA PHE A 16 1.64 5.87 3.31
C PHE A 16 0.97 4.84 4.22
N PRO A 17 0.24 3.87 3.66
CA PRO A 17 -0.14 2.69 4.41
C PRO A 17 1.09 2.02 5.03
N GLU A 18 0.96 1.52 6.26
CA GLU A 18 2.08 0.97 7.02
C GLU A 18 2.83 -0.13 6.26
N PHE A 19 2.10 -1.10 5.70
CA PHE A 19 2.67 -2.18 4.87
C PHE A 19 3.47 -1.66 3.67
N PHE A 20 3.16 -0.46 3.18
CA PHE A 20 3.81 0.10 2.01
C PHE A 20 5.16 0.72 2.36
N ALA A 21 5.37 1.22 3.58
CA ALA A 21 6.63 1.84 4.02
C ALA A 21 7.43 0.98 5.00
N ALA A 22 6.87 -0.15 5.47
CA ALA A 22 7.46 -1.02 6.49
C ALA A 22 8.91 -1.45 6.17
N GLY A 23 9.20 -1.78 4.90
CA GLY A 23 10.55 -2.19 4.52
C GLY A 23 11.58 -1.07 4.63
N GLU A 24 11.25 0.14 4.20
CA GLU A 24 12.14 1.30 4.28
C GLU A 24 12.32 1.81 5.71
N VAL A 25 11.28 1.69 6.55
CA VAL A 25 11.39 1.98 7.98
C VAL A 25 12.31 0.96 8.66
N ALA A 26 12.11 -0.35 8.40
CA ALA A 26 12.96 -1.41 8.96
C ALA A 26 14.43 -1.28 8.51
N ALA A 27 14.67 -0.81 7.28
CA ALA A 27 16.00 -0.55 6.74
C ALA A 27 16.63 0.77 7.24
N GLY A 28 15.89 1.59 8.00
CA GLY A 28 16.33 2.91 8.46
C GLY A 28 16.41 3.97 7.35
N ALA A 29 15.88 3.68 6.15
CA ALA A 29 15.80 4.64 5.05
C ALA A 29 14.70 5.69 5.27
N LEU A 30 13.66 5.34 6.06
CA LEU A 30 12.61 6.24 6.52
C LEU A 30 12.46 6.15 8.04
N VAL A 31 11.95 7.20 8.67
CA VAL A 31 11.66 7.24 10.10
C VAL A 31 10.20 7.69 10.30
N PRO A 32 9.41 7.03 11.16
CA PRO A 32 8.07 7.48 11.51
C PRO A 32 8.11 8.86 12.20
N LEU A 33 7.25 9.79 11.77
CA LEU A 33 7.27 11.17 12.29
C LEU A 33 6.22 11.42 13.38
N LEU A 34 5.06 10.76 13.31
CA LEU A 34 3.92 10.98 14.21
C LEU A 34 3.39 9.62 14.70
N PRO A 35 4.09 8.94 15.62
CA PRO A 35 3.75 7.57 16.02
C PRO A 35 2.40 7.44 16.74
N ASP A 36 1.93 8.52 17.38
CA ASP A 36 0.66 8.53 18.12
C ASP A 36 -0.53 9.01 17.28
N TRP A 37 -0.33 9.28 15.99
CA TRP A 37 -1.35 9.79 15.08
C TRP A 37 -1.66 8.77 13.97
N GLU A 38 -2.94 8.54 13.73
CA GLU A 38 -3.42 7.68 12.64
C GLU A 38 -4.46 8.43 11.79
N THR A 39 -4.50 8.11 10.49
CA THR A 39 -5.61 8.51 9.61
C THR A 39 -6.85 7.69 9.90
N ASP A 40 -8.02 8.20 9.50
CA ASP A 40 -9.24 7.40 9.47
C ASP A 40 -9.05 6.09 8.67
N ARG A 41 -9.68 5.02 9.15
CA ARG A 41 -9.64 3.72 8.48
C ARG A 41 -10.25 3.82 7.08
N THR A 42 -9.44 3.55 6.07
CA THR A 42 -9.91 3.52 4.68
C THR A 42 -10.53 2.15 4.35
N PRO A 43 -11.79 2.07 3.92
CA PRO A 43 -12.43 0.80 3.57
C PRO A 43 -11.85 0.23 2.27
N LEU A 44 -11.59 -1.08 2.26
CA LEU A 44 -11.28 -1.82 1.04
C LEU A 44 -12.58 -2.34 0.41
N SER A 45 -12.83 -1.97 -0.84
CA SER A 45 -14.08 -2.32 -1.55
C SER A 45 -13.80 -3.13 -2.81
N ILE A 46 -14.66 -4.11 -3.09
CA ILE A 46 -14.68 -4.83 -4.37
C ILE A 46 -15.76 -4.18 -5.25
N LEU A 47 -15.33 -3.55 -6.35
CA LEU A 47 -16.23 -2.86 -7.28
C LEU A 47 -16.58 -3.77 -8.47
N TYR A 48 -17.86 -3.83 -8.81
CA TYR A 48 -18.36 -4.54 -9.98
C TYR A 48 -19.62 -3.87 -10.53
N PRO A 49 -19.93 -4.04 -11.83
CA PRO A 49 -21.13 -3.46 -12.43
C PRO A 49 -22.41 -3.94 -11.75
N SER A 50 -23.33 -3.02 -11.48
CA SER A 50 -24.59 -3.30 -10.74
C SER A 50 -25.43 -4.42 -11.35
N HIS A 51 -25.51 -4.50 -12.68
CA HIS A 51 -26.25 -5.56 -13.40
C HIS A 51 -25.71 -6.98 -13.16
N ARG A 52 -24.49 -7.13 -12.62
CA ARG A 52 -23.89 -8.45 -12.31
C ARG A 52 -24.20 -8.93 -10.89
N PHE A 53 -24.96 -8.16 -10.09
CA PHE A 53 -25.29 -8.53 -8.72
C PHE A 53 -26.00 -9.88 -8.61
N GLY A 54 -26.74 -10.31 -9.64
CA GLY A 54 -27.42 -11.61 -9.66
C GLY A 54 -26.50 -12.82 -9.93
N ASN A 55 -25.27 -12.61 -10.41
CA ASN A 55 -24.41 -13.71 -10.84
C ASN A 55 -23.88 -14.52 -9.63
N PRO A 56 -24.23 -15.82 -9.50
CA PRO A 56 -23.81 -16.64 -8.36
C PRO A 56 -22.30 -16.86 -8.31
N HIS A 57 -21.61 -16.92 -9.45
CA HIS A 57 -20.15 -17.09 -9.51
C HIS A 57 -19.44 -15.83 -9.00
N LEU A 58 -19.96 -14.65 -9.35
CA LEU A 58 -19.42 -13.38 -8.83
C LEU A 58 -19.60 -13.28 -7.31
N LYS A 59 -20.79 -13.66 -6.80
CA LYS A 59 -21.03 -13.71 -5.34
C LYS A 59 -20.08 -14.69 -4.65
N ALA A 60 -19.88 -15.87 -5.21
CA ALA A 60 -18.95 -16.87 -4.69
C ALA A 60 -17.52 -16.34 -4.66
N LEU A 61 -17.07 -15.67 -5.74
CA LEU A 61 -15.75 -15.04 -5.81
C LEU A 61 -15.58 -13.92 -4.77
N VAL A 62 -16.56 -13.01 -4.66
CA VAL A 62 -16.54 -11.93 -3.66
C VAL A 62 -16.47 -12.51 -2.24
N ARG A 63 -17.27 -13.53 -1.95
CA ARG A 63 -17.22 -14.24 -0.67
C ARG A 63 -15.87 -14.87 -0.43
N PHE A 64 -15.32 -15.56 -1.43
CA PHE A 64 -14.01 -16.19 -1.36
C PHE A 64 -12.91 -15.17 -1.04
N ILE A 65 -12.82 -14.08 -1.80
CA ILE A 65 -11.83 -13.02 -1.57
C ILE A 65 -11.98 -12.46 -0.16
N ARG A 66 -13.20 -12.11 0.25
CA ARG A 66 -13.44 -11.53 1.59
C ARG A 66 -13.07 -12.48 2.73
N SER A 67 -13.27 -13.79 2.56
CA SER A 67 -12.95 -14.79 3.56
C SER A 67 -11.46 -15.17 3.60
N ASN A 68 -10.71 -14.92 2.53
CA ASN A 68 -9.31 -15.33 2.40
C ASN A 68 -8.35 -14.13 2.26
N PHE A 69 -8.82 -12.90 2.52
CA PHE A 69 -7.97 -11.72 2.45
C PHE A 69 -7.10 -11.64 3.70
N GLU A 70 -5.80 -11.91 3.55
CA GLU A 70 -4.81 -11.91 4.64
C GLU A 70 -4.09 -10.57 4.81
N GLY A 71 -4.48 -9.55 4.03
CA GLY A 71 -3.90 -8.22 4.10
C GLY A 71 -3.11 -7.84 2.85
N PHE A 72 -2.26 -6.82 3.00
CA PHE A 72 -1.45 -6.29 1.92
C PHE A 72 -0.01 -6.76 2.05
N PHE A 73 0.56 -7.21 0.93
CA PHE A 73 1.94 -7.63 0.87
C PHE A 73 2.84 -6.45 0.52
N TYR A 74 3.99 -6.37 1.21
CA TYR A 74 5.07 -5.47 0.83
C TYR A 74 5.83 -6.07 -0.35
N PHE A 75 5.98 -5.28 -1.41
CA PHE A 75 6.89 -5.60 -2.51
C PHE A 75 8.04 -4.60 -2.51
N PRO A 76 9.28 -5.03 -2.22
CA PRO A 76 10.40 -4.13 -2.22
C PRO A 76 10.65 -3.55 -3.61
N TYR A 77 10.99 -2.26 -3.65
CA TYR A 77 11.61 -1.70 -4.84
C TYR A 77 12.90 -2.44 -5.14
N ARG A 78 13.22 -2.62 -6.43
CA ARG A 78 14.55 -3.09 -6.80
C ARG A 78 15.53 -1.99 -6.45
N ARG A 79 16.73 -2.36 -6.00
CA ARG A 79 17.79 -1.40 -5.65
C ARG A 79 18.10 -0.40 -6.76
N THR A 80 17.83 -0.78 -8.02
CA THR A 80 17.94 0.07 -9.22
C THR A 80 16.92 1.20 -9.27
N ASP A 81 15.75 1.04 -8.66
CA ASP A 81 14.62 1.99 -8.77
C ASP A 81 14.81 3.22 -7.86
N VAL A 82 15.68 3.08 -6.86
CA VAL A 82 15.98 4.08 -5.82
C VAL A 82 17.47 4.46 -5.81
N ALA A 83 18.22 4.12 -6.87
CA ALA A 83 19.58 4.60 -7.01
C ALA A 83 19.57 6.14 -6.99
N ARG A 84 20.31 6.74 -6.06
CA ARG A 84 20.54 8.19 -6.04
C ARG A 84 21.07 8.59 -7.40
N PHE A 85 20.37 9.47 -8.10
CA PHE A 85 20.97 10.22 -9.19
C PHE A 85 22.03 11.13 -8.56
N GLN A 86 23.29 10.68 -8.57
CA GLN A 86 24.41 11.58 -8.36
C GLN A 86 24.53 12.45 -9.61
N ALA A 87 24.32 13.76 -9.44
CA ALA A 87 24.66 14.76 -10.43
C ALA A 87 26.18 14.96 -10.47
#